data_AF-A0A350UL22-F1
#
_entry.id   AF-A0A350UL22-F1
#
_cell.length_a   1.000
_cell.length_b   1.000
_cell.length_c   1.000
_cell.angle_alpha   90.00
_cell.angle_beta   90.00
_cell.angle_gamma   90.00
#
_symmetry.space_group_name_H-M   'P 1'
#
loop_
_entity.id
_entity.type
_entity.pdbx_description
1 polymer ?
#
loop_
_entity_poly.entity_id
_entity_poly.type
_entity_poly.pdbx_seq_one_letter_code
_entity_poly.pdbx_strand_id
1 'polypeptide(L)'
;MGFYFDHNAATPVSAEALAAFTAAARDVFGNPSSIHSPGQAARQTVESARRDVAALLGATPKEIVFTSGGTEADNLALFGIDARHVIVSAVEHPAVLAAARELERRGVAVSIAPVTPEGLIDLDALRTLVTPETGLISVMHANNETGAIQPLAAIAEIARDAGALLHSDGVQAAGRMPVDVRALGVDLYTISGHKLGAPKGIGALYIRDGVKLRGQIFGGRHERERRAGTENVPGIAALAAAAR
;
A
#
# COMPACT_ATOMS: atom_id res chain seq x y z
N MET A 1 -2.36 16.54 -31.14
CA MET A 1 -2.79 15.77 -29.95
C MET A 1 -1.88 14.55 -29.86
N GLY A 2 -1.14 14.37 -28.76
CA GLY A 2 -0.27 13.22 -28.58
C GLY A 2 -1.03 12.08 -27.90
N PHE A 3 -0.79 10.84 -28.32
CA PHE A 3 -1.23 9.65 -27.58
C PHE A 3 -0.20 9.33 -26.50
N TYR A 4 -0.66 9.00 -25.29
CA TYR A 4 0.21 8.66 -24.15
C TYR A 4 -0.06 7.21 -23.73
N PHE A 5 0.89 6.32 -24.01
CA PHE A 5 0.78 4.87 -23.79
C PHE A 5 1.72 4.38 -22.68
N ASP A 6 1.88 5.17 -21.61
CA ASP A 6 2.81 4.89 -20.50
C ASP A 6 2.14 5.05 -19.12
N HIS A 7 0.86 4.62 -19.02
CA HIS A 7 0.07 4.72 -17.79
C HIS A 7 0.60 3.86 -16.63
N ASN A 8 1.46 2.87 -16.93
CA ASN A 8 2.14 2.09 -15.90
C ASN A 8 3.23 2.90 -15.21
N ALA A 9 3.82 3.94 -15.84
CA ALA A 9 4.77 4.85 -15.21
C ALA A 9 4.07 5.97 -14.43
N ALA A 10 3.09 6.64 -15.02
CA ALA A 10 2.22 7.58 -14.33
C ALA A 10 0.95 7.82 -15.15
N THR A 11 -0.16 8.16 -14.49
CA THR A 11 -1.38 8.59 -15.20
C THR A 11 -1.54 10.11 -15.11
N PRO A 12 -2.20 10.76 -16.08
CA PRO A 12 -2.76 12.09 -15.88
C PRO A 12 -3.67 12.11 -14.65
N VAL A 13 -3.76 13.26 -13.98
CA VAL A 13 -4.73 13.42 -12.88
C VAL A 13 -6.14 13.45 -13.49
N SER A 14 -7.07 12.65 -12.96
CA SER A 14 -8.45 12.64 -13.42
C SER A 14 -9.15 13.96 -13.09
N ALA A 15 -10.18 14.31 -13.86
CA ALA A 15 -10.93 15.55 -13.65
C ALA A 15 -11.57 15.58 -12.25
N GLU A 16 -12.07 14.42 -11.82
CA GLU A 16 -12.72 14.22 -10.52
C GLU A 16 -11.71 14.38 -9.37
N ALA A 17 -10.51 13.79 -9.50
CA ALA A 17 -9.46 13.92 -8.51
C ALA A 17 -8.93 15.35 -8.44
N LEU A 18 -8.76 16.02 -9.57
CA LEU A 18 -8.33 17.41 -9.63
C LEU A 18 -9.36 18.35 -8.98
N ALA A 19 -10.65 18.16 -9.29
CA ALA A 19 -11.72 18.96 -8.69
C ALA A 19 -11.78 18.79 -7.16
N ALA A 20 -11.68 17.54 -6.68
CA ALA A 20 -11.64 17.25 -5.25
C ALA A 20 -10.41 17.86 -4.56
N PHE A 21 -9.24 17.76 -5.19
CA PHE A 21 -8.01 18.38 -4.71
C PHE A 21 -8.17 19.91 -4.57
N THR A 22 -8.61 20.58 -5.63
CA THR A 22 -8.73 22.05 -5.65
C THR A 22 -9.75 22.55 -4.63
N ALA A 23 -10.90 21.88 -4.50
CA ALA A 23 -11.90 22.23 -3.49
C ALA A 23 -11.33 22.08 -2.07
N ALA A 24 -10.71 20.95 -1.76
CA ALA A 24 -10.14 20.71 -0.43
C ALA A 24 -8.98 21.67 -0.12
N ALA A 25 -8.10 21.95 -1.09
CA ALA A 25 -6.98 22.88 -0.91
C ALA A 25 -7.42 24.33 -0.66
N ARG A 26 -8.53 24.74 -1.28
CA ARG A 26 -9.08 26.09 -1.13
C ARG A 26 -9.92 26.24 0.14
N ASP A 27 -10.79 25.26 0.40
CA ASP A 27 -11.90 25.41 1.34
C ASP A 27 -11.66 24.66 2.67
N VAL A 28 -10.74 23.69 2.72
CA VAL A 28 -10.49 22.81 3.88
C VAL A 28 -9.04 22.94 4.37
N PHE A 29 -8.73 24.07 4.97
CA PHE A 29 -7.37 24.44 5.42
C PHE A 29 -7.05 24.09 6.87
N GLY A 30 -8.03 23.60 7.65
CA GLY A 30 -7.83 23.28 9.06
C GLY A 30 -6.92 22.06 9.28
N ASN A 31 -6.28 22.01 10.45
CA ASN A 31 -5.54 20.81 10.88
C ASN A 31 -6.53 19.74 11.38
N PRO A 32 -6.54 18.50 10.83
CA PRO A 32 -7.43 17.41 11.29
C PRO A 32 -7.32 17.06 12.78
N SER A 33 -6.20 17.41 13.42
CA SER A 33 -5.96 17.22 14.85
C SER A 33 -6.58 18.30 15.74
N SER A 34 -7.06 19.42 15.16
CA SER A 34 -7.67 20.51 15.91
C SER A 34 -9.14 20.25 16.25
N ILE A 35 -9.57 20.69 17.43
CA ILE A 35 -10.95 20.50 17.93
C ILE A 35 -11.96 21.55 17.43
N HIS A 36 -11.49 22.67 16.85
CA HIS A 36 -12.35 23.74 16.34
C HIS A 36 -12.97 23.39 14.98
N SER A 37 -14.01 24.11 14.56
CA SER A 37 -14.81 23.76 13.36
C SER A 37 -13.99 23.54 12.07
N PRO A 38 -12.98 24.36 11.72
CA PRO A 38 -12.13 24.07 10.56
C PRO A 38 -11.35 22.75 10.65
N GLY A 39 -10.91 22.36 11.86
CA GLY A 39 -10.19 21.09 12.08
C GLY A 39 -11.13 19.89 12.03
N GLN A 40 -12.34 20.04 12.57
CA GLN A 40 -13.40 19.02 12.45
C GLN A 40 -13.79 18.78 10.99
N ALA A 41 -13.92 19.84 10.18
CA ALA A 41 -14.17 19.72 8.74
C ALA A 41 -13.03 18.99 8.02
N ALA A 42 -11.77 19.33 8.30
CA ALA A 42 -10.62 18.62 7.75
C ALA A 42 -10.59 17.14 8.14
N ARG A 43 -10.87 16.83 9.41
CA ARG A 43 -10.99 15.45 9.90
C ARG A 43 -12.12 14.69 9.20
N GLN A 44 -13.26 15.34 8.99
CA GLN A 44 -14.38 14.73 8.27
C GLN A 44 -14.01 14.38 6.82
N THR A 45 -13.26 15.26 6.13
CA THR A 45 -12.73 14.99 4.79
C THR A 45 -11.81 13.77 4.79
N VAL A 46 -10.86 13.69 5.73
CA VAL A 46 -9.95 12.54 5.86
C VAL A 46 -10.72 11.25 6.13
N GLU A 47 -11.66 11.24 7.08
CA GLU A 47 -12.42 10.04 7.42
C GLU A 47 -13.41 9.63 6.33
N SER A 48 -13.93 10.57 5.54
CA SER A 48 -14.72 10.24 4.35
C SER A 48 -13.87 9.60 3.27
N ALA A 49 -12.71 10.18 2.98
CA ALA A 49 -11.78 9.62 2.03
C ALA A 49 -11.31 8.22 2.44
N ARG A 50 -11.13 7.99 3.74
CA ARG A 50 -10.77 6.68 4.30
C ARG A 50 -11.83 5.62 4.03
N ARG A 51 -13.12 5.99 4.02
CA ARG A 51 -14.22 5.08 3.65
C ARG A 51 -14.18 4.71 2.17
N ASP A 52 -13.98 5.69 1.30
CA ASP A 52 -13.94 5.47 -0.15
C ASP A 52 -12.74 4.54 -0.52
N VAL A 53 -11.56 4.81 0.04
CA VAL A 53 -10.37 3.96 -0.17
C VAL A 53 -10.56 2.56 0.42
N ALA A 54 -11.22 2.44 1.57
CA ALA A 54 -11.52 1.13 2.14
C ALA A 54 -12.48 0.33 1.25
N ALA A 55 -13.49 0.98 0.69
CA ALA A 55 -14.46 0.36 -0.21
C ALA A 55 -13.80 -0.18 -1.49
N LEU A 56 -12.86 0.56 -2.08
CA LEU A 56 -12.06 0.11 -3.24
C LEU A 56 -11.37 -1.24 -3.00
N LEU A 57 -11.01 -1.53 -1.75
CA LEU A 57 -10.23 -2.71 -1.36
C LEU A 57 -11.07 -3.82 -0.70
N GLY A 58 -12.37 -3.62 -0.48
CA GLY A 58 -13.17 -4.53 0.35
C GLY A 58 -12.76 -4.53 1.85
N ALA A 59 -12.14 -3.45 2.32
CA ALA A 59 -11.63 -3.29 3.67
C ALA A 59 -12.57 -2.45 4.56
N THR A 60 -12.23 -2.31 5.84
CA THR A 60 -12.88 -1.35 6.74
C THR A 60 -12.06 -0.06 6.87
N PRO A 61 -12.68 1.10 7.16
CA PRO A 61 -11.94 2.37 7.28
C PRO A 61 -10.86 2.32 8.37
N LYS A 62 -11.02 1.48 9.41
CA LYS A 62 -10.01 1.36 10.47
C LYS A 62 -8.71 0.67 10.02
N GLU A 63 -8.71 0.07 8.86
CA GLU A 63 -7.57 -0.66 8.30
C GLU A 63 -6.75 0.16 7.32
N ILE A 64 -7.21 1.36 6.94
CA ILE A 64 -6.51 2.23 5.99
C ILE A 64 -5.63 3.23 6.74
N VAL A 65 -4.38 3.34 6.32
CA VAL A 65 -3.41 4.37 6.71
C VAL A 65 -2.98 5.16 5.46
N PHE A 66 -3.04 6.48 5.49
CA PHE A 66 -2.56 7.32 4.39
C PHE A 66 -1.05 7.56 4.47
N THR A 67 -0.40 7.54 3.31
CA THR A 67 1.04 7.74 3.12
C THR A 67 1.30 8.76 2.01
N SER A 68 2.55 9.17 1.78
CA SER A 68 2.91 10.03 0.64
C SER A 68 2.97 9.30 -0.71
N GLY A 69 2.78 7.98 -0.75
CA GLY A 69 2.82 7.20 -1.99
C GLY A 69 3.06 5.72 -1.76
N GLY A 70 3.17 4.96 -2.87
CA GLY A 70 3.42 3.51 -2.83
C GLY A 70 4.73 3.17 -2.14
N THR A 71 5.82 3.85 -2.50
CA THR A 71 7.14 3.63 -1.86
C THR A 71 7.11 3.79 -0.34
N GLU A 72 6.47 4.83 0.20
CA GLU A 72 6.35 5.00 1.66
C GLU A 72 5.50 3.87 2.26
N ALA A 73 4.42 3.45 1.61
CA ALA A 73 3.57 2.36 2.08
C ALA A 73 4.30 1.00 2.06
N ASP A 74 5.05 0.67 1.00
CA ASP A 74 5.86 -0.55 0.94
C ASP A 74 6.93 -0.55 2.03
N ASN A 75 7.61 0.59 2.23
CA ASN A 75 8.64 0.71 3.26
C ASN A 75 8.03 0.63 4.66
N LEU A 76 6.85 1.21 4.86
CA LEU A 76 6.10 1.09 6.11
C LEU A 76 5.69 -0.37 6.39
N ALA A 77 5.30 -1.12 5.36
CA ALA A 77 4.99 -2.54 5.47
C ALA A 77 6.23 -3.37 5.82
N LEU A 78 7.34 -3.19 5.09
CA LEU A 78 8.55 -4.00 5.26
C LEU A 78 9.29 -3.68 6.58
N PHE A 79 9.48 -2.41 6.91
CA PHE A 79 10.20 -2.01 8.13
C PHE A 79 9.30 -1.98 9.37
N GLY A 80 7.98 -1.93 9.20
CA GLY A 80 7.03 -1.84 10.30
C GLY A 80 6.70 -3.18 10.94
N ILE A 81 6.95 -4.29 10.24
CA ILE A 81 6.75 -5.65 10.77
C ILE A 81 8.05 -6.14 11.43
N ASP A 82 7.89 -6.68 12.64
CA ASP A 82 8.99 -7.26 13.42
C ASP A 82 9.25 -8.70 12.96
N ALA A 83 10.00 -8.85 11.87
CA ALA A 83 10.31 -10.14 11.26
C ALA A 83 11.80 -10.48 11.42
N ARG A 84 12.11 -11.76 11.68
CA ARG A 84 13.48 -12.29 11.69
C ARG A 84 13.93 -12.76 10.31
N HIS A 85 12.98 -13.25 9.52
CA HIS A 85 13.17 -13.62 8.13
C HIS A 85 12.05 -13.02 7.27
N VAL A 86 12.44 -12.42 6.14
CA VAL A 86 11.53 -11.81 5.15
C VAL A 86 11.78 -12.45 3.79
N ILE A 87 10.70 -12.81 3.09
CA ILE A 87 10.77 -13.32 1.72
C ILE A 87 10.17 -12.28 0.78
N VAL A 88 10.87 -11.94 -0.31
CA VAL A 88 10.35 -11.08 -1.38
C VAL A 88 10.41 -11.81 -2.72
N SER A 89 9.54 -11.50 -3.68
CA SER A 89 9.69 -12.06 -5.03
C SER A 89 10.89 -11.44 -5.78
N ALA A 90 11.42 -12.14 -6.78
CA ALA A 90 12.50 -11.62 -7.62
C ALA A 90 12.08 -10.47 -8.56
N VAL A 91 10.78 -10.26 -8.75
CA VAL A 91 10.21 -9.32 -9.73
C VAL A 91 9.53 -8.12 -9.08
N GLU A 92 9.78 -7.88 -7.80
CA GLU A 92 9.23 -6.74 -7.08
C GLU A 92 9.71 -5.40 -7.64
N HIS A 93 8.91 -4.36 -7.41
CA HIS A 93 9.30 -2.98 -7.68
C HIS A 93 10.54 -2.59 -6.83
N PRO A 94 11.43 -1.69 -7.31
CA PRO A 94 12.60 -1.25 -6.54
C PRO A 94 12.31 -0.75 -5.12
N ALA A 95 11.10 -0.24 -4.84
CA ALA A 95 10.70 0.17 -3.49
C ALA A 95 10.76 -0.98 -2.47
N VAL A 96 10.34 -2.19 -2.88
CA VAL A 96 10.36 -3.40 -2.05
C VAL A 96 11.76 -4.03 -2.07
N LEU A 97 12.38 -4.20 -3.26
CA LEU A 97 13.72 -4.81 -3.36
C LEU A 97 14.79 -4.02 -2.60
N ALA A 98 14.76 -2.68 -2.67
CA ALA A 98 15.72 -1.85 -1.94
C ALA A 98 15.47 -1.89 -0.43
N ALA A 99 14.21 -1.91 0.02
CA ALA A 99 13.87 -2.04 1.42
C ALA A 99 14.29 -3.42 1.98
N ALA A 100 14.11 -4.49 1.21
CA ALA A 100 14.59 -5.82 1.56
C ALA A 100 16.12 -5.88 1.72
N ARG A 101 16.88 -5.28 0.80
CA ARG A 101 18.35 -5.16 0.94
C ARG A 101 18.77 -4.39 2.18
N GLU A 102 18.04 -3.33 2.53
CA GLU A 102 18.33 -2.58 3.75
C GLU A 102 17.95 -3.36 5.01
N LEU A 103 16.88 -4.16 5.01
CA LEU A 103 16.56 -5.10 6.08
C LEU A 103 17.69 -6.12 6.29
N GLU A 104 18.23 -6.68 5.20
CA GLU A 104 19.38 -7.58 5.24
C GLU A 104 20.60 -6.90 5.89
N ARG A 105 20.87 -5.66 5.50
CA ARG A 105 21.95 -4.84 6.08
C ARG A 105 21.75 -4.52 7.56
N ARG A 106 20.52 -4.57 8.04
CA ARG A 106 20.12 -4.42 9.46
C ARG A 106 20.11 -5.75 10.23
N GLY A 107 20.49 -6.85 9.59
CA GLY A 107 20.60 -8.17 10.23
C GLY A 107 19.33 -9.02 10.19
N VAL A 108 18.32 -8.63 9.39
CA VAL A 108 17.15 -9.47 9.12
C VAL A 108 17.50 -10.44 8.00
N ALA A 109 17.19 -11.73 8.13
CA ALA A 109 17.41 -12.67 7.03
C ALA A 109 16.46 -12.33 5.86
N VAL A 110 16.96 -12.34 4.64
CA VAL A 110 16.15 -12.07 3.45
C VAL A 110 16.33 -13.16 2.40
N SER A 111 15.23 -13.73 1.94
CA SER A 111 15.20 -14.66 0.81
C SER A 111 14.48 -14.05 -0.38
N ILE A 112 14.97 -14.36 -1.59
CA ILE A 112 14.34 -13.92 -2.85
C ILE A 112 13.71 -15.14 -3.52
N ALA A 113 12.38 -15.14 -3.61
CA ALA A 113 11.63 -16.19 -4.28
C ALA A 113 11.72 -16.04 -5.81
N PRO A 114 12.14 -17.08 -6.53
CA PRO A 114 12.23 -17.03 -7.99
C PRO A 114 10.84 -16.99 -8.64
N VAL A 115 10.82 -16.65 -9.91
CA VAL A 115 9.62 -16.67 -10.75
C VAL A 115 9.79 -17.64 -11.91
N THR A 116 8.67 -18.13 -12.43
CA THR A 116 8.59 -18.91 -13.67
C THR A 116 8.85 -18.01 -14.89
N PRO A 117 9.06 -18.58 -16.10
CA PRO A 117 9.18 -17.81 -17.33
C PRO A 117 7.98 -16.90 -17.64
N GLU A 118 6.80 -17.22 -17.12
CA GLU A 118 5.57 -16.41 -17.23
C GLU A 118 5.56 -15.21 -16.27
N GLY A 119 6.60 -15.07 -15.43
CA GLY A 119 6.71 -14.02 -14.43
C GLY A 119 5.87 -14.26 -13.18
N LEU A 120 5.35 -15.47 -12.96
CA LEU A 120 4.62 -15.86 -11.76
C LEU A 120 5.59 -16.38 -10.71
N ILE A 121 5.37 -16.09 -9.44
CA ILE A 121 6.17 -16.67 -8.36
C ILE A 121 6.12 -18.20 -8.40
N ASP A 122 7.27 -18.84 -8.25
CA ASP A 122 7.34 -20.28 -8.11
C ASP A 122 6.90 -20.68 -6.69
N LEU A 123 5.70 -21.26 -6.59
CA LEU A 123 5.09 -21.62 -5.31
C LEU A 123 5.85 -22.75 -4.59
N ASP A 124 6.51 -23.65 -5.31
CA ASP A 124 7.26 -24.76 -4.70
C ASP A 124 8.61 -24.25 -4.17
N ALA A 125 9.26 -23.35 -4.91
CA ALA A 125 10.41 -22.63 -4.41
C ALA A 125 10.04 -21.77 -3.18
N LEU A 126 8.92 -21.06 -3.21
CA LEU A 126 8.44 -20.28 -2.07
C LEU A 126 8.24 -21.15 -0.83
N ARG A 127 7.59 -22.31 -0.94
CA ARG A 127 7.42 -23.27 0.18
C ARG A 127 8.75 -23.72 0.77
N THR A 128 9.77 -23.87 -0.06
CA THR A 128 11.11 -24.30 0.37
C THR A 128 11.87 -23.18 1.09
N LEU A 129 11.63 -21.92 0.74
CA LEU A 129 12.25 -20.76 1.38
C LEU A 129 11.65 -20.44 2.75
N VAL A 130 10.39 -20.82 2.99
CA VAL A 130 9.73 -20.59 4.28
C VAL A 130 10.41 -21.37 5.40
N THR A 131 10.75 -20.66 6.46
CA THR A 131 11.27 -21.19 7.73
C THR A 131 10.36 -20.81 8.90
N PRO A 132 10.51 -21.45 10.09
CA PRO A 132 9.79 -21.06 11.32
C PRO A 132 10.02 -19.60 11.77
N GLU A 133 11.08 -18.95 11.30
CA GLU A 133 11.41 -17.55 11.60
C GLU A 133 10.82 -16.55 10.60
N THR A 134 10.15 -17.04 9.54
CA THR A 134 9.55 -16.21 8.50
C THR A 134 8.41 -15.38 9.09
N GLY A 135 8.61 -14.07 9.17
CA GLY A 135 7.61 -13.15 9.71
C GLY A 135 6.82 -12.41 8.64
N LEU A 136 7.39 -12.26 7.44
CA LEU A 136 6.77 -11.52 6.35
C LEU A 136 7.13 -12.12 4.98
N ILE A 137 6.12 -12.32 4.15
CA ILE A 137 6.25 -12.57 2.72
C ILE A 137 5.71 -11.34 1.99
N SER A 138 6.47 -10.78 1.05
CA SER A 138 6.06 -9.62 0.24
C SER A 138 6.06 -10.00 -1.24
N VAL A 139 4.89 -9.99 -1.85
CA VAL A 139 4.73 -10.28 -3.29
C VAL A 139 3.79 -9.26 -3.93
N MET A 140 4.26 -8.51 -4.92
CA MET A 140 3.43 -7.58 -5.68
C MET A 140 2.22 -8.28 -6.31
N HIS A 141 1.09 -7.60 -6.38
CA HIS A 141 -0.13 -8.20 -6.92
C HIS A 141 -0.07 -8.33 -8.44
N ALA A 142 0.43 -7.29 -9.13
CA ALA A 142 0.62 -7.30 -10.56
C ALA A 142 1.93 -6.61 -10.93
N ASN A 143 2.71 -7.23 -11.82
CA ASN A 143 3.99 -6.68 -12.22
C ASN A 143 3.84 -5.44 -13.13
N ASN A 144 4.60 -4.40 -12.84
CA ASN A 144 4.52 -3.11 -13.56
C ASN A 144 5.09 -3.15 -14.98
N GLU A 145 5.94 -4.11 -15.29
CA GLU A 145 6.62 -4.24 -16.59
C GLU A 145 5.86 -5.19 -17.51
N THR A 146 5.46 -6.36 -17.00
CA THR A 146 4.84 -7.43 -17.78
C THR A 146 3.32 -7.49 -17.64
N GLY A 147 2.76 -6.96 -16.55
CA GLY A 147 1.36 -7.12 -16.19
C GLY A 147 1.00 -8.49 -15.61
N ALA A 148 1.96 -9.38 -15.36
CA ALA A 148 1.71 -10.69 -14.75
C ALA A 148 1.04 -10.54 -13.37
N ILE A 149 -0.10 -11.22 -13.17
CA ILE A 149 -0.89 -11.17 -11.93
C ILE A 149 -0.47 -12.35 -11.06
N GLN A 150 0.00 -12.06 -9.85
CA GLN A 150 0.49 -13.08 -8.92
C GLN A 150 -0.67 -13.84 -8.24
N PRO A 151 -0.51 -15.15 -7.96
CA PRO A 151 -1.54 -15.96 -7.33
C PRO A 151 -1.62 -15.73 -5.80
N LEU A 152 -2.01 -14.53 -5.38
CA LEU A 152 -1.98 -14.09 -3.97
C LEU A 152 -2.74 -15.02 -3.01
N ALA A 153 -3.86 -15.62 -3.42
CA ALA A 153 -4.60 -16.54 -2.55
C ALA A 153 -3.77 -17.79 -2.18
N ALA A 154 -3.05 -18.38 -3.14
CA ALA A 154 -2.17 -19.52 -2.88
C ALA A 154 -0.94 -19.11 -2.03
N ILE A 155 -0.43 -17.90 -2.24
CA ILE A 155 0.67 -17.35 -1.43
C ILE A 155 0.20 -17.10 0.01
N ALA A 156 -1.04 -16.64 0.20
CA ALA A 156 -1.64 -16.41 1.52
C ALA A 156 -1.86 -17.72 2.30
N GLU A 157 -2.15 -18.82 1.61
CA GLU A 157 -2.18 -20.15 2.23
C GLU A 157 -0.80 -20.55 2.77
N ILE A 158 0.24 -20.43 1.94
CA ILE A 158 1.63 -20.71 2.34
C ILE A 158 2.07 -19.82 3.51
N ALA A 159 1.78 -18.53 3.45
CA ALA A 159 2.12 -17.58 4.52
C ALA A 159 1.45 -17.96 5.85
N ARG A 160 0.17 -18.31 5.80
CA ARG A 160 -0.62 -18.69 6.97
C ARG A 160 -0.13 -19.98 7.61
N ASP A 161 0.19 -20.99 6.81
CA ASP A 161 0.74 -22.26 7.30
C ASP A 161 2.09 -22.06 8.01
N ALA A 162 2.84 -21.02 7.60
CA ALA A 162 4.10 -20.62 8.22
C ALA A 162 3.94 -19.73 9.47
N GLY A 163 2.73 -19.21 9.74
CA GLY A 163 2.52 -18.14 10.72
C GLY A 163 3.11 -16.78 10.30
N ALA A 164 3.42 -16.60 9.02
CA ALA A 164 3.94 -15.37 8.45
C ALA A 164 2.81 -14.43 8.00
N LEU A 165 3.09 -13.13 7.96
CA LEU A 165 2.20 -12.15 7.35
C LEU A 165 2.44 -12.08 5.83
N LEU A 166 1.40 -11.71 5.07
CA LEU A 166 1.49 -11.42 3.64
C LEU A 166 1.30 -9.92 3.37
N HIS A 167 2.33 -9.28 2.83
CA HIS A 167 2.26 -7.98 2.20
C HIS A 167 2.13 -8.14 0.68
N SER A 168 1.31 -7.29 0.05
CA SER A 168 1.30 -7.18 -1.40
C SER A 168 1.36 -5.73 -1.88
N ASP A 169 2.32 -5.45 -2.77
CA ASP A 169 2.34 -4.22 -3.54
C ASP A 169 1.22 -4.26 -4.60
N GLY A 170 0.14 -3.54 -4.30
CA GLY A 170 -1.05 -3.44 -5.12
C GLY A 170 -1.06 -2.30 -6.12
N VAL A 171 0.05 -1.57 -6.29
CA VAL A 171 0.12 -0.29 -7.01
C VAL A 171 -0.37 -0.40 -8.45
N GLN A 172 -0.15 -1.55 -9.11
CA GLN A 172 -0.59 -1.74 -10.50
C GLN A 172 -1.96 -2.41 -10.63
N ALA A 173 -2.46 -3.06 -9.57
CA ALA A 173 -3.71 -3.80 -9.58
C ALA A 173 -4.91 -2.96 -9.11
N ALA A 174 -4.73 -2.17 -8.04
CA ALA A 174 -5.78 -1.32 -7.51
C ALA A 174 -6.36 -0.40 -8.60
N GLY A 175 -7.68 -0.33 -8.71
CA GLY A 175 -8.39 0.49 -9.70
C GLY A 175 -8.32 0.01 -11.15
N ARG A 176 -7.55 -1.04 -11.46
CA ARG A 176 -7.49 -1.65 -12.82
C ARG A 176 -8.16 -3.00 -12.90
N MET A 177 -8.23 -3.70 -11.78
CA MET A 177 -8.98 -4.93 -11.60
C MET A 177 -9.70 -4.91 -10.25
N PRO A 178 -10.76 -5.73 -10.06
CA PRO A 178 -11.37 -5.89 -8.76
C PRO A 178 -10.34 -6.36 -7.72
N VAL A 179 -10.33 -5.71 -6.55
CA VAL A 179 -9.46 -6.06 -5.42
C VAL A 179 -10.33 -6.24 -4.18
N ASP A 180 -10.24 -7.41 -3.57
CA ASP A 180 -10.81 -7.70 -2.25
C ASP A 180 -9.69 -8.27 -1.37
N VAL A 181 -9.19 -7.47 -0.44
CA VAL A 181 -8.07 -7.86 0.43
C VAL A 181 -8.40 -9.03 1.35
N ARG A 182 -9.69 -9.32 1.60
CA ARG A 182 -10.13 -10.49 2.36
C ARG A 182 -10.06 -11.74 1.50
N ALA A 183 -10.59 -11.67 0.28
CA ALA A 183 -10.54 -12.78 -0.67
C ALA A 183 -9.11 -13.12 -1.08
N LEU A 184 -8.24 -12.11 -1.22
CA LEU A 184 -6.82 -12.31 -1.51
C LEU A 184 -6.01 -12.86 -0.33
N GLY A 185 -6.53 -12.76 0.90
CA GLY A 185 -5.84 -13.26 2.09
C GLY A 185 -4.64 -12.42 2.55
N VAL A 186 -4.45 -11.21 2.02
CA VAL A 186 -3.32 -10.32 2.37
C VAL A 186 -3.52 -9.63 3.72
N ASP A 187 -2.43 -9.43 4.46
CA ASP A 187 -2.41 -8.73 5.76
C ASP A 187 -2.06 -7.25 5.60
N LEU A 188 -1.28 -6.93 4.58
CA LEU A 188 -0.86 -5.58 4.23
C LEU A 188 -1.03 -5.40 2.71
N TYR A 189 -1.52 -4.24 2.27
CA TYR A 189 -1.70 -3.99 0.83
C TYR A 189 -1.45 -2.53 0.47
N THR A 190 -0.47 -2.29 -0.40
CA THR A 190 -0.03 -0.94 -0.79
C THR A 190 -0.84 -0.42 -1.98
N ILE A 191 -1.20 0.86 -1.94
CA ILE A 191 -1.73 1.61 -3.09
C ILE A 191 -0.97 2.93 -3.30
N SER A 192 -0.88 3.38 -4.57
CA SER A 192 -0.35 4.70 -4.91
C SER A 192 -1.32 5.50 -5.76
N GLY A 193 -1.63 6.73 -5.33
CA GLY A 193 -2.65 7.54 -5.97
C GLY A 193 -2.36 7.89 -7.43
N HIS A 194 -1.09 8.12 -7.79
CA HIS A 194 -0.73 8.51 -9.15
C HIS A 194 -0.82 7.38 -10.20
N LYS A 195 -1.17 6.15 -9.79
CA LYS A 195 -1.57 5.07 -10.71
C LYS A 195 -3.09 4.95 -10.87
N LEU A 196 -3.85 5.59 -9.97
CA LEU A 196 -5.31 5.63 -9.95
C LEU A 196 -5.88 6.91 -10.60
N GLY A 197 -5.02 7.85 -11.00
CA GLY A 197 -5.46 9.17 -11.48
C GLY A 197 -5.51 10.25 -10.40
N ALA A 198 -5.01 10.00 -9.18
CA ALA A 198 -4.80 11.06 -8.19
C ALA A 198 -3.46 11.78 -8.40
N PRO A 199 -3.24 12.97 -7.81
CA PRO A 199 -1.95 13.65 -7.82
C PRO A 199 -0.82 12.78 -7.23
N LYS A 200 0.43 13.10 -7.57
CA LYS A 200 1.61 12.54 -6.91
C LYS A 200 1.66 13.01 -5.45
N GLY A 201 2.34 12.25 -4.58
CA GLY A 201 2.48 12.63 -3.16
C GLY A 201 1.33 12.16 -2.26
N ILE A 202 0.54 11.18 -2.71
CA ILE A 202 -0.44 10.47 -1.89
C ILE A 202 -0.48 8.97 -2.22
N GLY A 203 -0.61 8.16 -1.18
CA GLY A 203 -0.83 6.72 -1.23
C GLY A 203 -1.57 6.25 0.02
N ALA A 204 -1.75 4.94 0.14
CA ALA A 204 -2.24 4.34 1.37
C ALA A 204 -1.68 2.92 1.55
N LEU A 205 -1.72 2.47 2.79
CA LEU A 205 -1.44 1.10 3.19
C LEU A 205 -2.70 0.57 3.89
N TYR A 206 -3.27 -0.51 3.35
CA TYR A 206 -4.18 -1.35 4.11
C TYR A 206 -3.37 -2.19 5.11
N ILE A 207 -3.88 -2.28 6.33
CA ILE A 207 -3.32 -3.05 7.43
C ILE A 207 -4.48 -3.78 8.09
N ARG A 208 -4.52 -5.11 7.93
CA ARG A 208 -5.54 -5.99 8.52
C ARG A 208 -5.67 -5.71 10.02
N ASP A 209 -6.90 -5.67 10.50
CA ASP A 209 -7.18 -5.55 11.92
C ASP A 209 -6.43 -6.64 12.73
N GLY A 210 -5.79 -6.24 13.83
CA GLY A 210 -4.96 -7.13 14.65
C GLY A 210 -3.47 -7.19 14.26
N VAL A 211 -3.08 -6.77 13.04
CA VAL A 211 -1.67 -6.69 12.66
C VAL A 211 -0.99 -5.55 13.42
N LYS A 212 0.09 -5.88 14.13
CA LYS A 212 0.94 -4.92 14.82
C LYS A 212 1.99 -4.38 13.85
N LEU A 213 1.95 -3.07 13.61
CA LEU A 213 2.86 -2.39 12.71
C LEU A 213 3.49 -1.19 13.44
N ARG A 214 4.82 -1.10 13.41
CA ARG A 214 5.60 0.02 13.97
C ARG A 214 5.72 1.14 12.93
N GLY A 215 5.36 2.36 13.32
CA GLY A 215 5.55 3.54 12.47
C GLY A 215 7.02 3.85 12.24
N GLN A 216 7.35 4.35 11.04
CA GLN A 216 8.71 4.75 10.66
C GLN A 216 8.98 6.24 10.86
N ILE A 217 7.91 7.04 10.91
CA ILE A 217 7.98 8.49 11.11
C ILE A 217 7.56 8.79 12.54
N PHE A 218 8.48 9.35 13.33
CA PHE A 218 8.25 9.73 14.72
C PHE A 218 7.63 11.14 14.80
N GLY A 219 6.60 11.31 15.63
CA GLY A 219 5.93 12.59 15.80
C GLY A 219 4.59 12.46 16.54
N GLY A 220 3.62 13.30 16.18
CA GLY A 220 2.27 13.25 16.74
C GLY A 220 1.49 11.98 16.37
N ARG A 221 0.34 11.77 17.00
CA ARG A 221 -0.48 10.54 16.94
C ARG A 221 -1.34 10.38 15.67
N HIS A 222 -0.90 10.95 14.55
CA HIS A 222 -1.59 10.91 13.25
C HIS A 222 -1.70 9.46 12.76
N GLU A 223 -2.69 9.19 11.90
CA GLU A 223 -2.91 7.87 11.30
C GLU A 223 -2.84 6.71 12.32
N ARG A 224 -3.44 6.93 13.50
CA ARG A 224 -3.46 5.97 14.63
C ARG A 224 -2.08 5.55 15.12
N GLU A 225 -1.16 6.51 15.19
CA GLU A 225 0.24 6.32 15.62
C GLU A 225 1.10 5.48 14.66
N ARG A 226 0.58 5.18 13.46
CA ARG A 226 1.28 4.37 12.44
C ARG A 226 2.09 5.22 11.47
N ARG A 227 1.67 6.47 11.24
CA ARG A 227 2.33 7.40 10.30
C ARG A 227 2.16 8.83 10.78
N ALA A 228 3.17 9.38 11.46
CA ALA A 228 3.13 10.74 11.98
C ALA A 228 3.24 11.82 10.89
N GLY A 229 2.81 13.03 11.23
CA GLY A 229 2.84 14.22 10.37
C GLY A 229 1.43 14.60 9.93
N THR A 230 1.15 15.91 9.89
CA THR A 230 -0.15 16.44 9.47
C THR A 230 -0.55 15.85 8.13
N GLU A 231 -1.79 15.37 8.04
CA GLU A 231 -2.30 14.67 6.89
C GLU A 231 -2.42 15.60 5.67
N ASN A 232 -2.06 15.11 4.48
CA ASN A 232 -2.23 15.82 3.21
C ASN A 232 -3.72 15.82 2.80
N VAL A 233 -4.55 16.64 3.46
CA VAL A 233 -6.01 16.65 3.28
C VAL A 233 -6.42 16.79 1.80
N PRO A 234 -5.84 17.70 1.00
CA PRO A 234 -6.19 17.80 -0.42
C PRO A 234 -5.80 16.56 -1.24
N GLY A 235 -4.61 15.99 -0.98
CA GLY A 235 -4.17 14.75 -1.62
C GLY A 235 -5.05 13.56 -1.26
N ILE A 236 -5.44 13.44 0.01
CA ILE A 236 -6.34 12.40 0.51
C ILE A 236 -7.73 12.51 -0.14
N ALA A 237 -8.29 13.72 -0.26
CA ALA A 237 -9.56 13.94 -0.95
C ALA A 237 -9.48 13.54 -2.44
N ALA A 238 -8.37 13.85 -3.10
CA ALA A 238 -8.14 13.48 -4.49
C ALA A 238 -7.99 11.97 -4.69
N LEU A 239 -7.28 11.29 -3.79
CA LEU A 239 -7.16 9.83 -3.79
C LEU A 239 -8.52 9.16 -3.62
N ALA A 240 -9.37 9.66 -2.73
CA ALA A 240 -10.72 9.15 -2.56
C ALA A 240 -11.58 9.33 -3.81
N ALA A 241 -11.50 10.48 -4.48
CA ALA A 241 -12.20 10.69 -5.73
C ALA A 241 -11.74 9.75 -6.85
N ALA A 242 -10.44 9.40 -6.88
CA ALA A 242 -9.87 8.42 -7.81
C ALA A 242 -10.18 6.95 -7.43
N ALA A 243 -10.61 6.69 -6.20
CA ALA A 243 -10.93 5.35 -5.69
C ALA A 243 -12.41 4.95 -5.89
N ARG A 244 -13.24 5.83 -6.44
CA ARG A 244 -14.67 5.60 -6.67
C ARG A 244 -14.98 5.17 -8.11
#